data_AF-A0AAE7A4D8-F1
#
_entry.id   AF-A0AAE7A4D8-F1
#
_cell.length_a   1.000
_cell.length_b   1.000
_cell.length_c   1.000
_cell.angle_alpha   90.00
_cell.angle_beta   90.00
_cell.angle_gamma   90.00
#
_symmetry.space_group_name_H-M   'P 1'
#
loop_
_entity.id
_entity.type
_entity.pdbx_description
1 polymer ?
#
loop_
_entity_poly.entity_id
_entity_poly.type
_entity_poly.pdbx_seq_one_letter_code
_entity_poly.pdbx_strand_id
1 'polypeptide(L)'
;MSFSDIFHPESDPVEPHDTPNHVVFSCVQWKTPNLEMMPRAAKQSFPVMYGDPSNPLNPYTSAVLERAYLLGAMSAVKLIAVHEDSLYLFLNSGVSSVTLQEIESLWTRVISMSPIRLIVDFANINEVYSGHSDYVFWQVAKEILESYSLGIEQYDLKASNDFSDIGFIDEDLWFRQSQKDGQPEAIQHCPVEINIGQT
;
A
#
# COMPACT_ATOMS: atom_id res chain seq x y z
N MET A 1 -2.27 9.67 13.87
CA MET A 1 -1.69 9.58 12.51
C MET A 1 -2.53 8.57 11.76
N SER A 2 -3.15 8.94 10.65
CA SER A 2 -3.84 7.98 9.77
C SER A 2 -2.87 7.59 8.68
N PHE A 3 -2.35 6.37 8.74
CA PHE A 3 -1.65 5.77 7.61
C PHE A 3 -2.65 5.51 6.48
N SER A 4 -2.13 5.36 5.25
CA SER A 4 -2.93 4.94 4.11
C SER A 4 -3.74 3.69 4.43
N ASP A 5 -4.98 3.59 3.95
CA ASP A 5 -5.76 2.35 4.00
C ASP A 5 -5.09 1.19 3.24
N ILE A 6 -4.09 1.49 2.39
CA ILE A 6 -3.32 0.52 1.61
C ILE A 6 -2.16 -0.04 2.44
N PHE A 7 -1.49 0.79 3.23
CA PHE A 7 -0.26 0.45 3.93
C PHE A 7 -0.51 0.25 5.42
N HIS A 8 -0.40 -0.99 5.86
CA HIS A 8 -0.64 -1.38 7.23
C HIS A 8 0.69 -1.35 7.99
N PRO A 9 0.86 -0.54 9.03
CA PRO A 9 2.05 -0.60 9.87
C PRO A 9 2.11 -1.95 10.59
N GLU A 10 3.23 -2.66 10.47
CA GLU A 10 3.47 -3.97 11.11
C GLU A 10 4.16 -3.83 12.46
N SER A 11 4.83 -2.69 12.67
CA SER A 11 5.57 -2.36 13.88
C SER A 11 5.23 -0.95 14.31
N ASP A 12 5.28 -0.71 15.62
CA ASP A 12 5.32 0.66 16.13
C ASP A 12 6.59 1.37 15.58
N PRO A 13 6.53 2.70 15.37
CA PRO A 13 7.70 3.49 15.04
C PRO A 13 8.88 3.20 15.97
N VAL A 14 10.02 2.82 15.41
CA VAL A 14 11.25 2.66 16.19
C VAL A 14 11.92 4.02 16.23
N GLU A 15 12.11 4.57 17.44
CA GLU A 15 12.89 5.78 17.69
C GLU A 15 14.30 5.39 18.15
N PRO A 16 15.27 5.26 17.23
CA PRO A 16 16.64 5.02 17.65
C PRO A 16 17.35 6.32 18.08
N HIS A 17 18.29 6.21 19.00
CA HIS A 17 19.17 7.32 19.36
C HIS A 17 20.17 7.57 18.20
N ASP A 18 20.15 8.78 17.63
CA ASP A 18 21.08 9.28 16.60
C ASP A 18 21.01 8.64 15.19
N THR A 19 19.93 7.94 14.83
CA THR A 19 19.73 7.38 13.48
C THR A 19 18.34 7.68 12.92
N PRO A 20 18.12 7.57 11.59
CA PRO A 20 16.79 7.77 11.01
C PRO A 20 15.77 6.81 11.63
N ASN A 21 14.60 7.32 11.94
CA ASN A 21 13.47 6.52 12.40
C ASN A 21 12.96 5.63 11.26
N HIS A 22 12.29 4.53 11.58
CA HIS A 22 11.62 3.72 10.57
C HIS A 22 10.31 3.10 11.05
N VAL A 23 9.44 2.82 10.09
CA VAL A 23 8.22 2.03 10.26
C VAL A 23 8.19 0.96 9.18
N VAL A 24 7.91 -0.28 9.58
CA VAL A 24 7.67 -1.39 8.62
C VAL A 24 6.20 -1.36 8.23
N PHE A 25 5.95 -1.29 6.92
CA PHE A 25 4.61 -1.38 6.34
C PHE A 25 4.43 -2.72 5.65
N SER A 26 3.19 -3.14 5.54
CA SER A 26 2.79 -4.19 4.62
C SER A 26 1.58 -3.82 3.77
N CYS A 27 1.53 -4.46 2.59
CA CYS A 27 0.39 -4.40 1.67
C CYS A 27 0.25 -5.69 0.88
N VAL A 28 -0.86 -5.82 0.15
CA VAL A 28 -1.11 -6.93 -0.76
C VAL A 28 -0.40 -6.68 -2.08
N GLN A 29 0.36 -7.64 -2.58
CA GLN A 29 1.12 -7.52 -3.83
C GLN A 29 0.70 -8.59 -4.85
N TRP A 30 0.56 -8.18 -6.11
CA TRP A 30 0.14 -9.03 -7.24
C TRP A 30 1.22 -9.20 -8.31
N LYS A 31 2.32 -8.46 -8.21
CA LYS A 31 3.46 -8.56 -9.12
C LYS A 31 4.70 -9.12 -8.43
N THR A 32 5.50 -9.87 -9.15
CA THR A 32 6.85 -10.24 -8.69
C THR A 32 7.76 -9.01 -8.65
N PRO A 33 8.96 -9.09 -8.07
CA PRO A 33 9.95 -8.02 -8.17
C PRO A 33 10.33 -7.70 -9.63
N ASN A 34 10.12 -8.62 -10.57
CA ASN A 34 10.34 -8.42 -12.00
C ASN A 34 9.07 -7.97 -12.74
N LEU A 35 8.10 -7.37 -12.04
CA LEU A 35 6.85 -6.83 -12.57
C LEU A 35 5.87 -7.83 -13.22
N GLU A 36 6.19 -9.12 -13.18
CA GLU A 36 5.34 -10.19 -13.72
C GLU A 36 4.11 -10.42 -12.83
N MET A 37 2.95 -10.67 -13.43
CA MET A 37 1.74 -10.99 -12.68
C MET A 37 1.86 -12.33 -11.96
N MET A 38 1.58 -12.34 -10.66
CA MET A 38 1.53 -13.55 -9.85
C MET A 38 0.15 -14.22 -9.96
N PRO A 39 0.08 -15.56 -9.89
CA PRO A 39 -1.18 -16.29 -9.93
C PRO A 39 -2.02 -16.10 -8.64
N ARG A 40 -1.40 -15.63 -7.56
CA ARG A 40 -2.03 -15.36 -6.27
C ARG A 40 -1.43 -14.09 -5.67
N ALA A 41 -2.25 -13.38 -4.90
CA ALA A 41 -1.76 -12.29 -4.10
C ALA A 41 -0.77 -12.79 -3.04
N ALA A 42 0.19 -11.95 -2.71
CA ALA A 42 1.18 -12.18 -1.68
C ALA A 42 1.19 -10.98 -0.72
N LYS A 43 1.82 -11.14 0.43
CA LYS A 43 2.12 -10.03 1.33
C LYS A 43 3.44 -9.41 0.89
N GLN A 44 3.51 -8.09 0.76
CA GLN A 44 4.76 -7.36 0.65
C GLN A 44 4.99 -6.59 1.94
N SER A 45 6.14 -6.80 2.59
CA SER A 45 6.59 -5.99 3.73
C SER A 45 7.79 -5.14 3.32
N PHE A 46 7.77 -3.85 3.65
CA PHE A 46 8.85 -2.91 3.36
C PHE A 46 8.94 -1.82 4.44
N PRO A 47 10.14 -1.45 4.90
CA PRO A 47 10.33 -0.32 5.79
C PRO A 47 10.42 0.99 5.04
N VAL A 48 9.95 2.05 5.69
CA VAL A 48 10.19 3.44 5.30
C VAL A 48 11.02 4.09 6.40
N MET A 49 12.22 4.53 6.05
CA MET A 49 13.10 5.35 6.89
C MET A 49 12.75 6.83 6.71
N TYR A 50 12.74 7.59 7.80
CA TYR A 50 12.45 9.03 7.79
C TYR A 50 13.21 9.77 8.90
N GLY A 51 13.56 11.03 8.62
CA GLY A 51 14.32 11.87 9.54
C GLY A 51 13.48 12.55 10.62
N ASP A 52 12.27 12.99 10.28
CA ASP A 52 11.41 13.78 11.19
C ASP A 52 10.39 12.88 11.93
N PRO A 53 10.55 12.65 13.25
CA PRO A 53 9.61 11.85 14.04
C PRO A 53 8.23 12.48 14.17
N SER A 54 8.10 13.81 13.99
CA SER A 54 6.81 14.50 14.06
C SER A 54 5.97 14.31 12.80
N ASN A 55 6.59 13.91 11.69
CA ASN A 55 5.93 13.72 10.40
C ASN A 55 6.54 12.53 9.63
N PRO A 56 6.32 11.29 10.11
CA PRO A 56 7.00 10.09 9.62
C PRO A 56 6.76 9.81 8.13
N LEU A 57 5.57 10.17 7.64
CA LEU A 57 5.28 10.29 6.22
C LEU A 57 4.46 11.55 6.02
N ASN A 58 5.07 12.57 5.41
CA ASN A 58 4.31 13.73 4.97
C ASN A 58 3.22 13.30 3.96
N PRO A 59 2.10 14.05 3.85
CA PRO A 59 0.98 13.68 2.98
C PRO A 59 1.37 13.47 1.50
N TYR A 60 2.39 14.18 1.02
CA TYR A 60 2.87 14.05 -0.36
C TYR A 60 3.60 12.74 -0.58
N THR A 61 4.47 12.34 0.34
CA THR A 61 5.17 11.04 0.29
C THR A 61 4.16 9.90 0.37
N SER A 62 3.18 9.97 1.28
CA SER A 62 2.11 8.95 1.35
C SER A 62 1.37 8.81 0.02
N ALA A 63 0.91 9.93 -0.56
CA ALA A 63 0.18 9.92 -1.83
C ALA A 63 1.03 9.38 -3.00
N VAL A 64 2.33 9.65 -3.01
CA VAL A 64 3.27 9.16 -4.01
C VAL A 64 3.47 7.66 -3.90
N LEU A 65 3.64 7.13 -2.67
CA LEU A 65 3.75 5.69 -2.44
C LEU A 65 2.47 4.95 -2.79
N GLU A 66 1.29 5.49 -2.45
CA GLU A 66 -0.01 4.91 -2.84
C GLU A 66 -0.16 4.83 -4.36
N ARG A 67 0.23 5.89 -5.07
CA ARG A 67 0.21 5.89 -6.53
C ARG A 67 1.21 4.91 -7.12
N ALA A 68 2.41 4.83 -6.55
CA ALA A 68 3.42 3.84 -6.95
C ALA A 68 2.88 2.43 -6.78
N TYR A 69 2.18 2.16 -5.68
CA TYR A 69 1.50 0.90 -5.44
C TYR A 69 0.44 0.60 -6.51
N LEU A 70 -0.48 1.55 -6.79
CA LEU A 70 -1.54 1.38 -7.79
C LEU A 70 -1.00 1.14 -9.22
N LEU A 71 0.15 1.74 -9.56
CA LEU A 71 0.83 1.51 -10.84
C LEU A 71 1.71 0.25 -10.85
N GLY A 72 1.88 -0.41 -9.70
CA GLY A 72 2.70 -1.60 -9.52
C GLY A 72 4.21 -1.32 -9.46
N ALA A 73 4.61 -0.06 -9.27
CA ALA A 73 6.02 0.35 -9.16
C ALA A 73 6.67 -0.10 -7.84
N MET A 74 5.85 -0.46 -6.85
CA MET A 74 6.30 -0.88 -5.53
C MET A 74 6.83 -2.33 -5.48
N SER A 75 6.52 -3.21 -6.43
CA SER A 75 6.76 -4.65 -6.26
C SER A 75 8.23 -5.05 -6.13
N ALA A 76 9.13 -4.25 -6.69
CA ALA A 76 10.57 -4.44 -6.60
C ALA A 76 11.19 -3.82 -5.33
N VAL A 77 10.46 -2.93 -4.65
CA VAL A 77 10.98 -2.11 -3.54
C VAL A 77 11.04 -2.95 -2.27
N LYS A 78 12.21 -2.96 -1.64
CA LYS A 78 12.48 -3.67 -0.39
C LYS A 78 12.64 -2.73 0.80
N LEU A 79 13.14 -1.52 0.58
CA LEU A 79 13.27 -0.46 1.58
C LEU A 79 13.15 0.89 0.89
N ILE A 80 12.54 1.86 1.58
CA ILE A 80 12.45 3.25 1.15
C ILE A 80 13.13 4.11 2.19
N ALA A 81 13.99 5.02 1.76
CA ALA A 81 14.48 6.10 2.59
C ALA A 81 13.95 7.43 2.08
N VAL A 82 13.30 8.17 2.97
CA VAL A 82 12.74 9.50 2.71
C VAL A 82 13.67 10.54 3.31
N HIS A 83 14.23 11.40 2.46
CA HIS A 83 15.09 12.50 2.87
C HIS A 83 14.70 13.78 2.15
N GLU A 84 14.10 14.71 2.87
CA GLU A 84 13.58 15.98 2.33
C GLU A 84 12.66 15.72 1.11
N ASP A 85 13.07 16.16 -0.08
CA ASP A 85 12.35 15.99 -1.34
C ASP A 85 12.83 14.78 -2.16
N SER A 86 13.58 13.86 -1.55
CA SER A 86 14.18 12.70 -2.23
C SER A 86 13.69 11.38 -1.65
N LEU A 87 13.43 10.42 -2.55
CA LEU A 87 13.10 9.04 -2.23
C LEU A 87 14.22 8.14 -2.73
N TYR A 88 14.94 7.52 -1.81
CA TYR A 88 15.91 6.47 -2.11
C TYR A 88 15.23 5.10 -2.04
N LEU A 89 15.14 4.43 -3.18
CA LEU A 89 14.46 3.15 -3.33
C LEU A 89 15.48 2.03 -3.42
N PHE A 90 15.50 1.17 -2.40
CA PHE A 90 16.34 -0.02 -2.38
C PHE A 90 15.58 -1.19 -2.97
N LEU A 91 16.03 -1.64 -4.14
CA LEU A 91 15.39 -2.69 -4.91
C LEU A 91 15.89 -4.07 -4.53
N ASN A 92 15.03 -5.05 -4.67
CA ASN A 92 15.35 -6.46 -4.47
C ASN A 92 16.54 -6.90 -5.35
N SER A 93 17.44 -7.70 -4.81
CA SER A 93 18.63 -8.20 -5.51
C SER A 93 18.32 -9.05 -6.74
N GLY A 94 17.12 -9.64 -6.81
CA GLY A 94 16.65 -10.44 -7.94
C GLY A 94 16.03 -9.65 -9.10
N VAL A 95 16.06 -8.31 -9.06
CA VAL A 95 15.55 -7.47 -10.15
C VAL A 95 16.52 -7.53 -11.34
N SER A 96 16.00 -7.89 -12.51
CA SER A 96 16.77 -7.92 -13.75
C SER A 96 17.09 -6.51 -14.25
N SER A 97 18.17 -6.34 -15.01
CA SER A 97 18.52 -5.05 -15.61
C SER A 97 17.47 -4.52 -16.59
N VAL A 98 16.75 -5.43 -17.28
CA VAL A 98 15.65 -5.06 -18.19
C VAL A 98 14.48 -4.51 -17.39
N THR A 99 14.10 -5.20 -16.31
CA THR A 99 13.02 -4.76 -15.42
C THR A 99 13.36 -3.45 -14.72
N LEU A 100 14.64 -3.19 -14.38
CA LEU A 100 15.05 -1.94 -13.76
C LEU A 100 14.61 -0.72 -14.57
N GLN A 101 14.78 -0.75 -15.90
CA GLN A 101 14.34 0.35 -16.78
C GLN A 101 12.82 0.54 -16.75
N GLU A 102 12.05 -0.55 -16.66
CA GLU A 102 10.59 -0.48 -16.53
C GLU A 102 10.17 0.10 -15.18
N ILE A 103 10.87 -0.28 -14.10
CA ILE A 103 10.67 0.27 -12.76
C ILE A 103 10.95 1.78 -12.75
N GLU A 104 12.08 2.21 -13.31
CA GLU A 104 12.43 3.64 -13.45
C GLU A 104 11.37 4.41 -14.22
N SER A 105 10.85 3.84 -15.31
CA SER A 105 9.77 4.43 -16.11
C SER A 105 8.47 4.56 -15.31
N LEU A 106 8.10 3.53 -14.54
CA LEU A 106 6.93 3.58 -13.66
C LEU A 106 7.07 4.67 -12.60
N TRP A 107 8.22 4.77 -11.94
CA TRP A 107 8.47 5.80 -10.95
C TRP A 107 8.54 7.20 -11.55
N THR A 108 9.10 7.36 -12.75
CA THR A 108 9.05 8.62 -13.52
C THR A 108 7.60 9.07 -13.73
N ARG A 109 6.71 8.13 -14.07
CA ARG A 109 5.27 8.41 -14.20
C ARG A 109 4.60 8.74 -12.87
N VAL A 110 5.01 8.09 -11.77
CA VAL A 110 4.49 8.37 -10.42
C VAL A 110 4.84 9.81 -10.01
N ILE A 111 6.11 10.19 -10.14
CA ILE A 111 6.60 11.52 -9.72
C ILE A 111 6.08 12.64 -10.62
N SER A 112 5.85 12.38 -11.92
CA SER A 112 5.28 13.39 -12.84
C SER A 112 3.85 13.80 -12.47
N MET A 113 3.17 12.99 -11.66
CA MET A 113 1.82 13.27 -11.15
C MET A 113 1.85 13.90 -9.75
N SER A 114 3.02 14.08 -9.14
CA SER A 114 3.17 14.69 -7.82
C SER A 114 2.98 16.21 -7.90
N PRO A 115 2.28 16.84 -6.93
CA PRO A 115 2.18 18.30 -6.87
C PRO A 115 3.50 18.96 -6.43
N ILE A 116 4.44 18.19 -5.88
CA ILE A 116 5.77 18.62 -5.46
C ILE A 116 6.85 17.95 -6.29
N ARG A 117 8.00 18.61 -6.43
CA ARG A 117 9.14 18.08 -7.17
C ARG A 117 9.90 17.08 -6.28
N LEU A 118 9.60 15.80 -6.46
CA LEU A 118 10.35 14.72 -5.82
C LEU A 118 11.43 14.19 -6.75
N ILE A 119 12.57 13.84 -6.16
CA ILE A 119 13.65 13.10 -6.82
C ILE A 119 13.56 11.65 -6.36
N VAL A 120 13.79 10.71 -7.27
CA VAL A 120 13.81 9.28 -6.97
C VAL A 120 15.15 8.72 -7.41
N ASP A 121 15.86 8.13 -6.46
CA ASP A 121 17.12 7.46 -6.67
C ASP A 121 16.94 5.96 -6.41
N PHE A 122 17.67 5.13 -7.15
CA PHE A 122 17.59 3.68 -7.06
C PHE A 122 18.91 3.10 -6.62
N ALA A 123 18.85 2.14 -5.70
CA ALA A 123 20.00 1.35 -5.28
C ALA A 123 19.62 -0.13 -5.22
N ASN A 124 20.57 -1.02 -5.47
CA ASN A 124 20.36 -2.45 -5.20
C ASN A 124 20.69 -2.75 -3.73
N ILE A 125 19.89 -3.58 -3.05
CA ILE A 125 20.23 -4.00 -1.67
C ILE A 125 21.62 -4.65 -1.54
N ASN A 126 22.16 -5.23 -2.62
CA ASN A 126 23.51 -5.80 -2.62
C ASN A 126 24.60 -4.74 -2.39
N GLU A 127 24.37 -3.49 -2.81
CA GLU A 127 25.29 -2.38 -2.56
C GLU A 127 25.35 -2.05 -1.07
N VAL A 128 24.20 -2.10 -0.39
CA VAL A 128 24.10 -1.92 1.07
C VAL A 128 24.80 -3.06 1.81
N TYR A 129 24.52 -4.32 1.45
CA TYR A 129 25.14 -5.47 2.11
C TYR A 129 26.65 -5.52 1.92
N SER A 130 27.14 -5.12 0.75
CA SER A 130 28.58 -5.08 0.42
C SER A 130 29.30 -3.84 0.96
N GLY A 131 28.60 -2.85 1.50
CA GLY A 131 29.18 -1.61 2.03
C GLY A 131 29.62 -0.61 0.96
N HIS A 132 29.09 -0.73 -0.27
CA HIS A 132 29.40 0.16 -1.40
C HIS A 132 28.24 1.10 -1.75
N SER A 133 27.21 1.16 -0.92
CA SER A 133 26.10 2.10 -1.12
C SER A 133 26.57 3.54 -0.91
N ASP A 134 26.13 4.42 -1.80
CA ASP A 134 26.34 5.87 -1.76
C ASP A 134 25.36 6.59 -0.82
N TYR A 135 24.33 5.90 -0.32
CA TYR A 135 23.37 6.43 0.63
C TYR A 135 24.02 6.73 2.00
N VAL A 136 23.85 7.95 2.50
CA VAL A 136 24.54 8.46 3.71
C VAL A 136 24.27 7.61 4.96
N PHE A 137 23.08 7.03 5.08
CA PHE A 137 22.68 6.19 6.21
C PHE A 137 22.63 4.70 5.85
N TRP A 138 23.50 4.23 4.95
CA TRP A 138 23.49 2.84 4.48
C TRP A 138 23.68 1.82 5.61
N GLN A 139 24.43 2.13 6.67
CA GLN A 139 24.59 1.23 7.82
C GLN A 139 23.25 0.95 8.50
N VAL A 140 22.43 1.98 8.67
CA VAL A 140 21.09 1.86 9.27
C VAL A 140 20.17 1.09 8.33
N ALA A 141 20.21 1.39 7.03
CA ALA A 141 19.46 0.62 6.04
C ALA A 141 19.85 -0.87 6.07
N LYS A 142 21.14 -1.19 6.25
CA LYS A 142 21.64 -2.56 6.40
C LYS A 142 21.07 -3.23 7.64
N GLU A 143 21.14 -2.58 8.80
CA GLU A 143 20.60 -3.11 10.05
C GLU A 143 19.10 -3.42 9.94
N ILE A 144 18.32 -2.52 9.32
CA ILE A 144 16.89 -2.75 9.04
C ILE A 144 16.72 -3.95 8.11
N LEU A 145 17.47 -4.01 7.01
CA LEU A 145 17.40 -5.11 6.04
C LEU A 145 17.78 -6.48 6.64
N GLU A 146 18.59 -6.51 7.71
CA GLU A 146 18.99 -7.72 8.44
C GLU A 146 18.03 -8.07 9.58
N SER A 147 17.30 -7.09 10.12
CA SER A 147 16.41 -7.26 11.28
C SER A 147 15.01 -7.75 10.94
N TYR A 148 14.55 -7.53 9.71
CA TYR A 148 13.18 -7.83 9.29
C TYR A 148 13.10 -8.81 8.12
N SER A 149 12.05 -9.63 8.09
CA SER A 149 11.68 -10.41 6.90
C SER A 149 10.97 -9.49 5.90
N LEU A 150 11.72 -8.96 4.92
CA LEU A 150 11.25 -7.95 3.98
C LEU A 150 11.13 -8.49 2.55
N GLY A 151 10.28 -7.84 1.77
CA GLY A 151 9.97 -8.20 0.39
C GLY A 151 8.64 -8.94 0.28
N ILE A 152 8.49 -9.73 -0.78
CA ILE A 152 7.25 -10.43 -1.11
C ILE A 152 7.29 -11.84 -0.52
N GLU A 153 6.30 -12.15 0.31
CA GLU A 153 6.07 -13.44 0.95
C GLU A 153 4.69 -13.98 0.53
N GLN A 154 4.65 -15.22 0.01
CA GLN A 154 3.38 -15.84 -0.35
C GLN A 154 2.59 -16.20 0.92
N TYR A 155 1.28 -15.96 0.91
CA TYR A 155 0.42 -16.44 1.98
C TYR A 155 0.46 -17.97 2.03
N ASP A 156 0.86 -18.52 3.19
CA ASP A 156 0.71 -19.94 3.44
C ASP A 156 -0.76 -20.26 3.77
N LEU A 157 -1.53 -20.55 2.72
CA LEU A 157 -2.93 -20.95 2.84
C LEU A 157 -3.11 -22.28 3.59
N LYS A 158 -2.04 -23.02 3.93
CA LYS A 158 -2.13 -24.32 4.62
C LYS A 158 -2.58 -24.21 6.08
N ALA A 159 -2.63 -23.02 6.67
CA ALA A 159 -3.10 -22.82 8.04
C ALA A 159 -4.62 -22.62 8.16
N SER A 160 -5.37 -22.56 7.04
CA SER A 160 -6.82 -22.25 7.04
C SER A 160 -7.68 -23.45 6.63
N ASN A 161 -7.32 -24.65 7.09
CA ASN A 161 -8.19 -25.82 7.02
C ASN A 161 -9.31 -25.81 8.09
N ASP A 162 -9.52 -24.70 8.79
CA ASP A 162 -10.56 -24.56 9.83
C ASP A 162 -11.90 -24.02 9.31
N PHE A 163 -12.02 -23.78 8.00
CA PHE A 163 -13.31 -23.44 7.38
C PHE A 163 -14.18 -24.66 7.05
N SER A 164 -13.84 -25.85 7.53
CA SER A 164 -14.71 -27.03 7.38
C SER A 164 -15.92 -27.05 8.31
N ASP A 165 -16.06 -26.08 9.23
CA ASP A 165 -17.14 -26.08 10.24
C ASP A 165 -18.09 -24.86 10.20
N ILE A 166 -18.02 -24.05 9.14
CA ILE A 166 -19.13 -23.16 8.81
C ILE A 166 -19.82 -23.76 7.59
N GLY A 167 -20.87 -24.53 7.86
CA GLY A 167 -21.81 -24.94 6.83
C GLY A 167 -22.20 -23.74 6.00
N PHE A 168 -21.77 -23.73 4.74
CA PHE A 168 -22.28 -22.84 3.71
C PHE A 168 -23.79 -23.05 3.62
N ILE A 169 -24.57 -22.18 4.26
CA ILE A 169 -25.98 -22.00 3.93
C ILE A 169 -26.01 -20.92 2.84
N ASP A 170 -25.74 -21.35 1.61
CA ASP A 170 -25.67 -20.51 0.41
C ASP A 170 -27.01 -20.43 -0.35
N GLU A 171 -28.16 -20.63 0.30
CA GLU A 171 -29.45 -20.41 -0.40
C GLU A 171 -30.54 -19.64 0.39
N ASP A 172 -30.42 -19.42 1.71
CA ASP A 172 -31.50 -18.76 2.47
C ASP A 172 -31.42 -17.22 2.56
N LEU A 173 -30.27 -16.63 2.23
CA LEU A 173 -30.09 -15.17 2.34
C LEU A 173 -30.71 -14.41 1.16
N TRP A 174 -30.82 -15.02 -0.03
CA TRP A 174 -31.41 -14.36 -1.20
C TRP A 174 -32.94 -14.36 -1.21
N PHE A 175 -33.59 -15.24 -0.44
CA PHE A 175 -35.05 -15.26 -0.32
C PHE A 175 -35.63 -14.21 0.62
N ARG A 176 -34.84 -13.62 1.54
CA ARG A 176 -35.35 -12.60 2.47
C ARG A 176 -35.37 -11.17 1.93
N GLN A 177 -34.66 -10.89 0.84
CA GLN A 177 -34.66 -9.55 0.26
C GLN A 177 -35.71 -9.35 -0.84
N SER A 178 -36.33 -10.43 -1.33
CA SER A 178 -37.36 -10.35 -2.38
C SER A 178 -38.81 -10.42 -1.87
N GLN A 179 -39.04 -10.40 -0.56
CA GLN A 179 -40.39 -10.45 0.06
C GLN A 179 -40.77 -9.14 0.78
N LYS A 180 -40.20 -8.00 0.36
CA LYS A 180 -40.59 -6.67 0.87
C LYS A 180 -41.04 -5.68 -0.20
N ASP A 181 -41.38 -6.17 -1.39
CA ASP A 181 -42.07 -5.41 -2.44
C ASP A 181 -43.27 -6.22 -2.98
N GLY A 182 -44.47 -5.69 -2.74
CA GLY A 182 -45.79 -6.25 -3.11
C GLY A 182 -46.56 -6.73 -1.87
N GLN A 183 -47.67 -6.14 -1.44
CA GLN A 183 -48.81 -5.61 -2.19
C GLN A 183 -49.70 -4.71 -1.26
N PRO A 184 -50.88 -4.18 -1.67
CA PRO A 184 -51.20 -2.75 -1.62
C PRO A 184 -52.40 -2.39 -0.69
N GLU A 185 -52.79 -1.11 -0.78
CA GLU A 185 -54.07 -0.50 -0.38
C GLU A 185 -54.23 0.03 1.06
N ALA A 186 -54.24 1.36 1.18
CA ALA A 186 -55.46 2.06 1.56
C ALA A 186 -55.39 3.51 1.07
N ILE A 187 -56.20 3.81 0.06
CA ILE A 187 -56.52 5.18 -0.37
C ILE A 187 -57.22 5.87 0.81
N GLN A 188 -56.59 6.89 1.40
CA GLN A 188 -57.31 7.90 2.16
C GLN A 188 -57.25 9.23 1.42
N HIS A 189 -58.39 9.55 0.83
CA HIS A 189 -58.75 10.87 0.35
C HIS A 189 -58.52 11.91 1.45
N CYS A 190 -57.73 12.94 1.16
CA CYS A 190 -57.84 14.24 1.82
C CYS A 190 -58.26 15.30 0.78
N PRO A 191 -59.17 16.23 1.13
CA PRO A 191 -59.83 17.08 0.17
C PRO A 191 -58.97 18.26 -0.27
N VAL A 192 -59.31 18.72 -1.47
CA VAL A 192 -58.84 19.94 -2.12
C VAL A 192 -59.29 21.18 -1.35
N GLU A 193 -58.37 22.08 -1.02
CA GLU A 193 -58.67 23.52 -0.94
C GLU A 193 -57.71 24.27 -1.86
N ILE A 194 -58.23 24.64 -3.03
CA ILE A 194 -57.67 25.61 -3.95
C ILE A 194 -58.04 26.97 -3.38
N ASN A 195 -57.07 27.76 -2.93
CA ASN A 195 -57.27 29.19 -2.72
C ASN A 195 -56.63 29.95 -3.89
N ILE A 196 -57.49 30.31 -4.85
CA ILE A 196 -57.22 31.29 -5.89
C ILE A 196 -57.66 32.66 -5.36
N GLY A 197 -56.76 33.62 -5.43
CA GLY A 197 -57.04 35.07 -5.44
C GLY A 197 -55.72 35.77 -5.73
N GLN A 198 -55.43 36.26 -6.95
CA GLN A 198 -55.92 37.52 -7.54
C GLN A 198 -55.88 38.65 -6.49
N THR A 199 -55.11 39.72 -6.63
CA THR A 199 -54.80 40.53 -7.83
C THR A 199 -53.54 41.36 -7.56
#